data_AF-A0A9D6SBF4-F1
#
_entry.id   AF-A0A9D6SBF4-F1
#
_cell.length_a   1.000
_cell.length_b   1.000
_cell.length_c   1.000
_cell.angle_alpha   90.00
_cell.angle_beta   90.00
_cell.angle_gamma   90.00
#
_symmetry.space_group_name_H-M   'P 1'
#
loop_
_entity.id
_entity.type
_entity.pdbx_description
1 polymer ?
#
loop_
_entity_poly.entity_id
_entity_poly.type
_entity_poly.pdbx_seq_one_letter_code
_entity_poly.pdbx_strand_id
1 'polypeptide(L)' 'MKFRRFGDRYLIRLYQGEEVVASLAAFARENGIQAAVLSGIGAVREAVLGYFDPETRAYYKEELAESHEIAGMNGNLSL' A
#
# COMPACT_ATOMS: atom_id res chain seq x y z
N MET A 1 12.56 4.78 -0.68
CA MET A 1 12.06 4.32 -1.99
C MET A 1 12.91 4.81 -3.17
N LYS A 2 12.73 4.20 -4.35
CA LYS A 2 13.08 4.74 -5.69
C LYS A 2 11.83 4.77 -6.56
N PHE A 3 11.75 5.69 -7.50
CA PHE A 3 10.66 5.71 -8.48
C PHE A 3 11.11 6.20 -9.85
N ARG A 4 10.32 5.87 -10.87
CA ARG A 4 10.45 6.39 -12.23
C ARG A 4 9.08 6.77 -12.77
N ARG A 5 8.98 7.95 -13.36
CA ARG A 5 7.75 8.45 -14.00
C ARG A 5 7.69 8.04 -15.47
N PHE A 6 6.50 7.64 -15.91
CA PHE A 6 6.15 7.30 -17.29
C PHE A 6 4.81 7.97 -17.63
N GLY A 7 4.87 9.20 -18.13
CA GLY A 7 3.67 10.00 -18.37
C GLY A 7 2.91 10.28 -17.08
N ASP A 8 1.71 9.70 -16.97
CA ASP A 8 0.80 9.76 -15.82
C ASP A 8 1.03 8.66 -14.79
N ARG A 9 1.93 7.69 -15.08
CA ARG A 9 2.20 6.54 -14.22
C ARG A 9 3.54 6.65 -13.50
N TYR A 10 3.62 6.03 -12.34
CA TYR A 10 4.85 5.88 -11.57
C TYR A 10 5.14 4.40 -11.33
N LEU A 11 6.37 3.99 -11.62
CA LEU A 11 6.91 2.72 -11.15
C LEU A 11 7.69 2.99 -9.87
N ILE A 12 7.27 2.40 -8.75
CA ILE A 12 7.83 2.66 -7.42
C ILE A 12 8.42 1.37 -6.87
N ARG A 13 9.63 1.47 -6.29
CA ARG A 13 10.28 0.42 -5.50
C ARG A 13 10.46 0.94 -4.09
N LEU A 14 9.74 0.34 -3.15
CA LEU A 14 9.98 0.55 -1.73
C LEU A 14 11.29 -0.12 -1.30
N TYR A 15 11.97 0.49 -0.33
CA TYR A 15 13.11 -0.11 0.34
C TYR A 15 12.65 -1.00 1.49
N GLN A 16 13.51 -1.93 1.89
CA GLN A 16 13.24 -2.79 3.04
C GLN A 16 13.05 -1.93 4.30
N GLY A 17 12.01 -2.22 5.08
CA GLY A 17 11.67 -1.49 6.30
C GLY A 17 10.76 -0.28 6.10
N GLU A 18 10.46 0.10 4.86
CA GLU A 18 9.43 1.10 4.58
C GLU A 18 8.03 0.49 4.75
N GLU A 19 7.16 1.11 5.54
CA GLU A 19 5.75 0.72 5.64
C GLU A 19 5.03 1.15 4.35
N VAL A 20 4.33 0.20 3.71
CA VAL A 20 3.82 0.33 2.35
C VAL A 20 2.83 1.47 2.22
N VAL A 21 1.82 1.54 3.10
CA VAL A 21 0.72 2.50 2.99
C VAL A 21 1.22 3.93 3.26
N ALA A 22 1.98 4.12 4.33
CA ALA A 22 2.56 5.40 4.71
C ALA A 22 3.51 5.93 3.64
N SER A 23 4.34 5.06 3.06
CA SER A 23 5.30 5.45 2.02
C SER A 23 4.61 5.89 0.73
N LEU A 24 3.56 5.18 0.29
CA LEU A 24 2.79 5.57 -0.89
C LEU A 24 1.99 6.86 -0.65
N ALA A 25 1.44 7.05 0.55
CA ALA A 25 0.73 8.28 0.90
C ALA A 25 1.67 9.49 0.97
N ALA A 26 2.88 9.33 1.53
CA ALA A 26 3.92 10.36 1.53
C ALA A 26 4.35 10.71 0.11
N PHE A 27 4.62 9.71 -0.71
CA PHE A 27 4.97 9.88 -2.12
C PHE A 27 3.90 10.67 -2.89
N ALA A 28 2.63 10.34 -2.70
CA ALA A 28 1.53 11.04 -3.35
C ALA A 28 1.45 12.52 -2.94
N ARG A 29 1.60 12.82 -1.64
CA ARG A 29 1.63 14.20 -1.13
C ARG A 29 2.81 14.99 -1.72
N GLU A 30 4.00 14.42 -1.68
CA GLU A 30 5.23 15.06 -2.18
C GLU A 30 5.20 15.34 -3.70
N ASN A 31 4.47 14.53 -4.46
CA ASN A 31 4.35 14.67 -5.92
C ASN A 31 3.05 15.33 -6.37
N GLY A 32 2.23 15.85 -5.44
CA GLY A 32 0.97 16.52 -5.77
C GLY A 32 -0.09 15.61 -6.40
N ILE A 33 -0.06 14.30 -6.13
CA ILE A 33 -0.99 13.31 -6.68
C ILE A 33 -2.25 13.29 -5.81
N GLN A 34 -3.35 13.83 -6.32
CA GLN A 34 -4.64 13.87 -5.59
C GLN A 34 -5.38 12.53 -5.64
N ALA A 35 -5.26 11.80 -6.75
CA ALA A 35 -5.89 10.50 -6.93
C ALA A 35 -5.04 9.58 -7.80
N ALA A 36 -5.05 8.28 -7.51
CA ALA A 36 -4.36 7.26 -8.29
C ALA A 36 -5.01 5.87 -8.13
N VAL A 37 -4.79 5.01 -9.13
CA VAL A 37 -4.98 3.56 -9.00
C VAL A 37 -3.63 2.91 -8.71
N LEU A 38 -3.62 1.98 -7.76
CA LEU A 38 -2.43 1.30 -7.29
C LEU A 38 -2.51 -0.19 -7.65
N SER A 39 -1.40 -0.71 -8.16
CA SER A 39 -1.18 -2.14 -8.36
C SER A 39 0.27 -2.49 -8.01
N GLY A 40 0.51 -3.62 -7.35
CA GLY A 40 1.87 -4.02 -6.99
C GLY A 40 2.01 -5.48 -6.57
N ILE A 41 3.27 -5.90 -6.47
CA ILE A 41 3.73 -7.19 -5.96
C ILE A 41 4.97 -6.94 -5.08
N GLY A 42 5.34 -7.90 -4.24
CA GLY A 42 6.55 -7.80 -3.42
C GLY A 42 6.48 -8.72 -2.22
N ALA A 43 7.21 -8.39 -1.16
CA ALA A 43 7.21 -9.14 0.09
C ALA A 43 7.18 -8.19 1.29
N VAL A 44 6.58 -8.65 2.38
CA VAL A 44 6.50 -7.95 3.67
C VAL A 44 7.03 -8.84 4.77
N ARG A 45 7.53 -8.23 5.85
CA ARG A 45 7.97 -8.94 7.07
C ARG A 45 6.82 -9.17 8.05
N GLU A 46 5.81 -8.31 7.97
CA GLU A 46 4.60 -8.34 8.76
C GLU A 46 3.49 -7.60 7.99
N ALA A 47 2.24 -7.94 8.27
CA ALA A 47 1.08 -7.23 7.73
C ALA A 47 -0.06 -7.23 8.74
N VAL A 48 -0.92 -6.21 8.65
CA VAL A 48 -2.21 -6.19 9.36
C VAL A 48 -3.31 -6.27 8.33
N LEU A 49 -4.04 -7.37 8.31
CA LEU A 49 -5.24 -7.53 7.50
C LEU A 49 -6.45 -7.01 8.26
N GLY A 50 -7.44 -6.49 7.54
CA GLY A 50 -8.67 -5.99 8.11
C GLY A 50 -9.87 -6.46 7.30
N TYR A 51 -10.89 -6.98 7.98
CA TYR A 51 -12.20 -7.22 7.38
C TYR A 51 -13.27 -6.43 8.14
N PHE A 52 -14.22 -5.87 7.40
CA PHE A 52 -15.33 -5.12 7.95
C PHE A 52 -16.51 -6.04 8.20
N ASP A 53 -17.07 -5.98 9.41
CA ASP A 53 -18.34 -6.62 9.75
C ASP A 53 -19.47 -5.59 9.66
N PRO A 54 -20.44 -5.76 8.73
CA PRO A 54 -21.57 -4.85 8.59
C PRO A 54 -22.55 -4.84 9.76
N GLU A 55 -22.65 -5.94 10.53
CA GLU A 55 -23.59 -6.06 11.65
C GLU A 55 -23.11 -5.22 12.82
N THR A 56 -21.84 -5.37 13.19
CA THR A 56 -21.20 -4.62 14.28
C THR A 56 -20.66 -3.26 13.83
N ARG A 57 -20.57 -3.01 12.52
CA ARG A 57 -19.95 -1.82 11.90
C ARG A 57 -18.51 -1.60 12.35
N ALA A 58 -17.78 -2.68 12.59
CA ALA A 58 -16.41 -2.65 13.08
C ALA A 58 -15.46 -3.35 12.11
N TYR A 59 -14.20 -2.89 12.11
CA TYR A 59 -13.12 -3.63 11.46
C TYR A 59 -12.47 -4.57 12.47
N TYR A 60 -12.41 -5.83 12.10
CA TYR A 60 -11.61 -6.84 12.78
C TYR A 60 -10.24 -6.92 12.12
N LYS A 61 -9.20 -6.99 12.94
CA LYS A 61 -7.82 -7.00 12.49
C LYS A 61 -7.18 -8.34 12.76
N GLU A 62 -6.34 -8.79 11.84
CA GLU A 62 -5.50 -9.96 11.98
C GLU A 62 -4.05 -9.55 11.72
N GLU A 63 -3.17 -9.85 12.67
CA GLU A 63 -1.75 -9.58 12.56
C GLU A 63 -1.02 -10.80 12.00
N LEU A 64 -0.34 -10.61 10.87
CA LEU A 64 0.56 -11.58 10.28
C LEU A 64 1.99 -11.18 10.66
N ALA A 65 2.53 -11.75 11.73
CA ALA A 65 3.85 -11.39 12.30
C ALA A 65 5.03 -12.16 11.68
N GLU A 66 4.90 -12.57 10.42
CA GLU A 66 5.94 -13.30 9.69
C GLU A 66 6.00 -12.87 8.22
N SER A 67 7.09 -13.26 7.55
CA SER A 67 7.32 -12.87 6.16
C SER A 67 6.31 -13.50 5.22
N HIS A 68 5.69 -12.66 4.38
CA HIS A 68 4.72 -13.07 3.38
C HIS A 68 5.04 -12.45 2.02
N GLU A 69 4.77 -13.21 0.95
CA GLU A 69 4.76 -12.68 -0.41
C GLU A 69 3.42 -11.98 -0.68
N ILE A 70 3.48 -10.76 -1.21
CA ILE A 70 2.35 -10.06 -1.81
C ILE A 70 2.25 -10.54 -3.26
N ALA A 71 1.44 -11.58 -3.47
CA ALA A 71 1.13 -12.08 -4.81
C ALA A 71 0.41 -11.03 -5.69
N GLY A 72 -0.35 -10.14 -5.06
CA GLY A 72 -1.00 -9.01 -5.72
C GLY A 72 -1.60 -8.03 -4.72
N MET A 73 -1.33 -6.75 -4.92
CA MET A 73 -1.96 -5.64 -4.23
C MET A 73 -2.71 -4.81 -5.26
N ASN A 74 -3.98 -4.51 -4.99
CA ASN A 74 -4.82 -3.65 -5.82
C ASN A 74 -5.52 -2.65 -4.91
N GLY A 75 -5.56 -1.39 -5.32
CA GLY A 75 -6.21 -0.36 -4.53
C GLY A 75 -6.30 0.97 -5.27
N ASN A 76 -6.77 1.97 -4.54
CA ASN A 76 -6.77 3.35 -4.98
C ASN A 76 -6.22 4.23 -3.86
N LEU A 77 -5.83 5.44 -4.25
CA LEU A 77 -5.42 6.50 -3.35
C LEU A 77 -6.23 7.74 -3.69
N SER A 78 -6.74 8.40 -2.66
CA SER A 78 -7.41 9.70 -2.71
C SER A 78 -6.96 10.52 -1.49
N LEU A 79 -6.48 11.74 -1.70
CA LEU A 79 -6.01 12.64 -0.64
C LEU A 79 -6.99 13.78 -0.35
#